data_AF-A0A2S7P438-F1
#
_entry.id   AF-A0A2S7P438-F1
#
_cell.length_a   1.000
_cell.length_b   1.000
_cell.length_c   1.000
_cell.angle_alpha   90.00
_cell.angle_beta   90.00
_cell.angle_gamma   90.00
#
_symmetry.space_group_name_H-M   'P 1'
#
loop_
_entity.id
_entity.type
_entity.pdbx_description
1 polymer ?
#
loop_
_entity_poly.entity_id
_entity_poly.type
_entity_poly.pdbx_seq_one_letter_code
_entity_poly.pdbx_strand_id
1 'polypeptide(L)'
;MRTAKIGLRQFLYLRKVPDVDDDKCECRRGSQTVRHVLFSCPLHYELRQEIWGERTRDQQDLRKVLGAPAPALKAAKFMRNTGLLGQFEAIPQTL
;
A
#
# COMPACT_ATOMS: atom_id res chain seq x y z
N MET A 1 -4.57 -1.06 8.95
CA MET A 1 -3.41 -0.32 8.40
C MET A 1 -2.32 0.01 9.42
N ARG A 2 -2.64 0.45 10.66
CA ARG A 2 -1.67 0.93 11.68
C ARG A 2 -0.37 0.13 11.86
N THR A 3 -0.42 -1.20 11.74
CA THR A 3 0.74 -2.09 11.94
C THR A 3 1.51 -2.43 10.66
N ALA A 4 1.04 -1.97 9.50
CA ALA A 4 1.50 -2.38 8.16
C ALA A 4 1.45 -3.90 7.87
N LYS A 5 0.84 -4.71 8.75
CA LYS A 5 0.56 -6.14 8.53
C LYS A 5 -0.78 -6.28 7.82
N ILE A 6 -0.75 -6.27 6.49
CA ILE A 6 -1.94 -6.36 5.62
C ILE A 6 -1.66 -7.33 4.48
N GLY A 7 -2.68 -7.72 3.71
CA GLY A 7 -2.61 -8.72 2.63
C GLY A 7 -1.83 -8.31 1.39
N LEU A 8 -0.61 -7.78 1.53
CA LEU A 8 0.35 -7.63 0.45
C LEU A 8 1.28 -8.85 0.39
N ARG A 9 1.85 -9.14 -0.78
CA ARG A 9 2.64 -10.36 -1.04
C ARG A 9 3.71 -10.61 0.01
N GLN A 10 4.47 -9.60 0.47
CA GLN A 10 5.50 -9.87 1.48
C GLN A 10 4.92 -10.40 2.79
N PHE A 11 3.81 -9.85 3.28
CA PHE A 11 3.20 -10.36 4.50
C PHE A 11 2.61 -11.76 4.31
N LEU A 12 1.94 -12.00 3.17
CA LEU A 12 1.34 -13.29 2.85
C LEU A 12 2.42 -14.39 2.68
N TYR A 13 3.50 -14.09 1.97
CA TYR A 13 4.66 -14.98 1.80
C TYR A 13 5.31 -15.34 3.14
N LEU A 14 5.53 -14.35 4.03
CA LEU A 14 6.06 -14.60 5.37
C LEU A 14 5.14 -15.46 6.24
N ARG A 15 3.83 -15.49 5.93
CA ARG A 15 2.83 -16.33 6.59
C ARG A 15 2.61 -17.68 5.90
N LYS A 16 3.32 -17.96 4.81
CA LYS A 16 3.19 -19.20 4.03
C LYS A 16 1.74 -19.45 3.60
N VAL A 17 1.07 -18.38 3.18
CA VAL A 17 -0.27 -18.50 2.57
C VAL A 17 -0.13 -19.31 1.28
N PRO A 18 -0.99 -20.31 1.03
CA PRO A 18 -1.00 -21.05 -0.23
C PRO A 18 -1.07 -20.11 -1.44
N ASP A 19 -0.47 -20.52 -2.55
CA ASP A 19 -0.46 -19.79 -3.83
C ASP A 19 0.27 -18.43 -3.80
N VAL A 20 1.05 -18.15 -2.74
CA VAL A 20 1.95 -16.99 -2.66
C VAL A 20 3.40 -17.47 -2.59
N ASP A 21 4.01 -17.68 -3.76
CA ASP A 21 5.34 -18.28 -3.89
C ASP A 21 6.52 -17.33 -3.62
N ASP A 22 6.28 -16.01 -3.66
CA ASP A 22 7.29 -15.00 -3.42
C ASP A 22 6.75 -13.74 -2.74
N ASP A 23 7.67 -12.88 -2.30
CA ASP A 23 7.37 -11.62 -1.65
C ASP A 23 7.45 -10.40 -2.58
N LYS A 24 7.69 -10.59 -3.88
CA LYS A 24 8.11 -9.57 -4.83
C LYS A 24 6.96 -8.70 -5.30
N CYS A 25 7.26 -7.41 -5.52
CA CYS A 25 6.36 -6.53 -6.23
C CYS A 25 6.52 -6.74 -7.74
N GLU A 26 5.41 -6.65 -8.48
CA GLU A 26 5.39 -6.74 -9.95
C GLU A 26 6.25 -5.67 -10.64
N CYS A 27 6.52 -4.55 -9.96
CA CYS A 27 7.46 -3.55 -10.46
C CYS A 27 8.93 -4.01 -10.49
N ARG A 28 9.24 -5.19 -9.93
CA ARG A 28 10.56 -5.82 -9.86
C ARG A 28 11.64 -5.05 -9.10
N ARG A 29 11.28 -4.05 -8.28
CA ARG A 29 12.22 -3.23 -7.49
C ARG A 29 12.33 -3.68 -6.01
N GLY A 30 11.91 -4.89 -5.69
CA GLY A 30 11.98 -5.45 -4.34
C GLY A 30 10.66 -6.07 -3.88
N SER A 31 10.52 -6.26 -2.57
CA SER A 31 9.35 -6.90 -1.97
C SER A 31 8.13 -5.97 -1.93
N GLN A 32 6.93 -6.52 -2.12
CA GLN A 32 5.67 -5.79 -2.06
C GLN A 32 5.29 -5.49 -0.59
N THR A 33 5.89 -4.45 -0.04
CA THR A 33 5.60 -3.94 1.30
C THR A 33 4.68 -2.72 1.28
N VAL A 34 4.04 -2.43 2.40
CA VAL A 34 3.27 -1.18 2.56
C VAL A 34 4.16 0.03 2.32
N ARG A 35 5.41 0.03 2.83
CA ARG A 35 6.39 1.10 2.58
C ARG A 35 6.67 1.27 1.09
N HIS A 36 6.94 0.17 0.39
CA HIS A 36 7.23 0.20 -1.03
C HIS A 36 6.05 0.74 -1.83
N VAL A 37 4.86 0.18 -1.59
CA VAL A 37 3.63 0.55 -2.30
C VAL A 37 3.25 2.01 -2.03
N LEU A 38 3.38 2.50 -0.78
CA LEU A 38 3.04 3.87 -0.37
C LEU A 38 4.05 4.95 -0.77
N PHE A 39 5.33 4.63 -1.00
CA PHE A 39 6.35 5.67 -1.20
C PHE A 39 7.20 5.54 -2.44
N SER A 40 7.37 4.35 -3.03
CA SER A 40 8.38 4.12 -4.06
C SER A 40 7.95 3.29 -5.27
N CYS A 41 6.82 2.56 -5.20
CA CYS A 41 6.37 1.73 -6.31
C CYS A 41 6.07 2.59 -7.55
N PRO A 42 6.75 2.39 -8.69
CA PRO A 42 6.52 3.17 -9.89
C PRO A 42 5.14 2.89 -10.52
N LEU A 43 4.59 1.69 -10.33
CA LEU A 43 3.26 1.30 -10.84
C LEU A 43 2.12 2.15 -10.25
N HIS A 44 2.36 2.83 -9.13
CA HIS A 44 1.35 3.66 -8.47
C HIS A 44 1.80 5.12 -8.36
N TYR A 45 2.66 5.59 -9.28
CA TYR A 45 3.17 6.95 -9.27
C TYR A 45 2.04 7.98 -9.40
N GLU A 46 1.19 7.84 -10.41
CA GLU A 46 0.10 8.79 -10.72
C GLU A 46 -0.91 8.87 -9.57
N LEU A 47 -1.42 7.72 -9.12
CA LEU A 47 -2.31 7.63 -7.95
C LEU A 47 -1.70 8.28 -6.69
N ARG A 48 -0.38 8.19 -6.54
CA ARG A 48 0.31 8.80 -5.42
C ARG A 48 0.34 10.32 -5.55
N GLN A 49 0.57 10.85 -6.75
CA GLN A 49 0.49 12.29 -6.99
C GLN A 49 -0.93 12.81 -6.75
N GLU A 50 -1.96 12.09 -7.21
CA GLU A 50 -3.36 12.47 -7.02
C GLU A 50 -3.74 12.59 -5.53
N ILE A 51 -3.36 11.60 -4.71
CA ILE A 51 -3.78 11.55 -3.30
C ILE A 51 -2.91 12.42 -2.38
N TRP A 52 -1.60 12.50 -2.67
CA TRP A 52 -0.63 13.13 -1.78
C TRP A 52 -0.19 14.53 -2.22
N GLY A 53 -0.34 14.89 -3.49
CA GLY A 53 0.17 16.14 -4.08
C GLY A 53 1.70 16.15 -4.26
N GLU A 54 2.27 17.34 -4.54
CA GLU A 54 3.72 17.56 -4.50
C GLU A 54 4.26 17.25 -3.10
N ARG A 55 5.21 16.31 -3.01
CA ARG A 55 5.62 15.72 -1.74
C ARG A 55 6.41 16.69 -0.86
N THR A 56 6.10 16.72 0.43
CA THR A 56 7.08 17.03 1.49
C THR A 56 7.81 15.75 1.93
N ARG A 57 9.12 15.86 2.25
CA ARG A 57 9.99 14.74 2.67
C ARG A 57 9.43 13.91 3.82
N ASP A 58 8.61 14.51 4.68
CA ASP A 58 8.04 13.90 5.89
C ASP A 58 7.09 12.72 5.62
N GLN A 59 6.58 12.59 4.39
CA GLN A 59 5.69 11.49 4.02
C GLN A 59 6.41 10.13 3.91
N GLN A 60 7.74 10.04 4.00
CA GLN A 60 8.44 8.75 3.91
C GLN A 60 8.52 7.96 5.23
N ASP A 61 8.12 8.57 6.36
CA ASP A 61 8.06 7.86 7.64
C ASP A 61 6.73 7.11 7.77
N LEU A 62 6.78 5.80 7.50
CA LEU A 62 5.63 4.91 7.60
C LEU A 62 4.94 4.98 8.97
N ARG A 63 5.69 5.12 10.07
CA ARG A 63 5.09 5.17 11.42
C ARG A 63 4.33 6.48 11.62
N LYS A 64 4.87 7.61 11.17
CA LYS A 64 4.15 8.90 11.22
C LYS A 64 2.90 8.88 10.36
N VAL A 65 3.01 8.37 9.13
CA VAL A 65 1.88 8.28 8.19
C VAL A 65 0.75 7.40 8.73
N LEU A 66 1.07 6.24 9.28
CA LEU A 66 0.06 5.30 9.79
C LEU A 66 -0.36 5.57 11.24
N GLY A 67 0.36 6.45 11.94
CA GLY A 67 0.14 6.79 13.34
C GLY A 67 -0.81 7.99 13.55
N ALA A 68 -1.00 8.84 12.54
CA ALA A 68 -1.88 10.00 12.61
C ALA A 68 -3.15 9.83 11.76
N PRO A 69 -4.35 10.29 12.23
CA PRO A 69 -5.62 10.02 11.56
C PRO A 69 -5.70 10.47 10.09
N ALA A 70 -5.36 11.73 9.82
CA ALA A 70 -5.46 12.31 8.47
C ALA A 70 -4.55 11.61 7.43
N PRO A 71 -3.22 11.43 7.66
CA PRO A 71 -2.37 10.71 6.71
C PRO A 71 -2.69 9.21 6.65
N ALA A 72 -3.16 8.59 7.74
CA ALA A 72 -3.59 7.19 7.72
C ALA A 72 -4.82 6.98 6.84
N LEU A 73 -5.77 7.92 6.84
CA LEU A 73 -6.92 7.91 5.93
C LEU A 73 -6.48 8.03 4.47
N LYS A 74 -5.56 8.96 4.15
CA LYS A 74 -5.00 9.08 2.80
C LYS A 74 -4.29 7.79 2.37
N ALA A 75 -3.48 7.20 3.25
CA ALA A 75 -2.83 5.92 2.99
C ALA A 75 -3.84 4.78 2.76
N ALA A 76 -4.93 4.72 3.53
CA ALA A 76 -5.97 3.72 3.35
C ALA A 76 -6.70 3.88 2.01
N LYS A 77 -7.07 5.11 1.64
CA LYS A 77 -7.66 5.44 0.34
C LYS A 77 -6.73 5.05 -0.81
N PHE A 78 -5.45 5.41 -0.71
CA PHE A 78 -4.43 5.03 -1.69
C PHE A 78 -4.33 3.51 -1.83
N MET A 79 -4.15 2.78 -0.73
CA MET A 79 -4.03 1.33 -0.76
C MET A 79 -5.27 0.65 -1.36
N ARG A 80 -6.48 1.14 -1.04
CA ARG A 80 -7.72 0.66 -1.67
C ARG A 80 -7.69 0.87 -3.18
N ASN A 81 -7.32 2.07 -3.63
CA ASN A 81 -7.32 2.41 -5.06
C ASN A 81 -6.19 1.73 -5.85
N THR A 82 -5.19 1.13 -5.20
CA THR A 82 -4.20 0.28 -5.90
C THR A 82 -4.77 -1.04 -6.41
N GLY A 83 -5.92 -1.50 -5.92
CA GLY A 83 -6.48 -2.82 -6.24
C GLY A 83 -5.73 -4.01 -5.61
N LEU A 84 -4.55 -3.80 -5.00
CA LEU A 84 -3.72 -4.87 -4.44
C LEU A 84 -4.34 -5.64 -3.28
N LEU A 85 -5.39 -5.10 -2.68
CA LEU A 85 -6.09 -5.68 -1.54
C LEU A 85 -7.40 -6.29 -2.03
N GLY A 86 -7.30 -7.48 -2.66
CA GLY A 86 -8.41 -8.18 -3.33
C GLY A 86 -9.68 -8.36 -2.49
N GLN A 87 -9.56 -8.36 -1.16
CA GLN A 87 -10.71 -8.38 -0.25
C GLN A 87 -11.64 -7.16 -0.37
N PHE A 88 -11.20 -6.08 -1.03
CA PHE A 88 -11.98 -4.86 -1.23
C PHE A 88 -12.47 -4.67 -2.67
N GLU A 89 -12.13 -5.58 -3.60
CA GLU A 89 -12.61 -5.52 -4.99
C GLU A 89 -14.10 -5.84 -5.10
N ALA A 90 -14.65 -6.63 -4.18
CA ALA A 90 -16.06 -7.04 -4.17
C ALA A 90 -17.03 -6.00 -3.58
N ILE A 91 -16.56 -4.80 -3.18
CA ILE A 91 -17.42 -3.77 -2.58
C ILE A 91 -17.81 -2.75 -3.65
N PRO A 92 -19.10 -2.65 -4.04
CA PRO A 92 -19.57 -1.64 -4.97
C PRO A 92 -19.21 -0.24 -4.47
N GLN A 93 -18.75 0.62 -5.39
CA GLN A 93 -18.48 2.02 -5.09
C GLN A 93 -19.80 2.78 -4.99
N THR A 94 -20.51 2.65 -3.87
CA THR A 94 -21.66 3.51 -3.61
C THR A 94 -21.15 4.92 -3.32
N LEU A 95 -21.45 5.84 -4.25
CA LEU A 95 -21.30 7.29 -4.09
C LEU A 95 -22.28 7.82 -3.04
#